data_AF-A0AAD2FC05-F1
#
_entry.id   AF-A0AAD2FC05-F1
#
_cell.length_a   1.000
_cell.length_b   1.000
_cell.length_c   1.000
_cell.angle_alpha   90.00
_cell.angle_beta   90.00
_cell.angle_gamma   90.00
#
_symmetry.space_group_name_H-M   'P 1'
#
loop_
_entity.id
_entity.type
_entity.pdbx_description
1 polymer ?
#
loop_
_entity_poly.entity_id
_entity_poly.type
_entity_poly.pdbx_seq_one_letter_code
_entity_poly.pdbx_strand_id
1 'polypeptide(L)'
;MTAKDEAKQLDSVTDRVKDVELDASKAQEAMTALSSANKGDDSKAAALASMSVSKEDVALIVSELEVSEEVAERVLREAALDGAEGDKMLEAALRRLVTA
;
A
#
# COMPACT_ATOMS: atom_id res chain seq x y z
N MET A 1 27.23 -23.62 -20.20
CA MET A 1 26.04 -24.30 -19.67
C MET A 1 25.36 -24.98 -20.84
N THR A 2 25.07 -26.28 -20.74
CA THR A 2 24.42 -27.00 -21.83
C THR A 2 22.91 -26.98 -21.65
N ALA A 3 22.12 -27.03 -22.73
CA ALA A 3 20.65 -26.99 -22.68
C ALA A 3 20.04 -28.10 -21.79
N LYS A 4 20.77 -29.19 -21.59
CA LYS A 4 20.39 -30.29 -20.70
C LYS A 4 20.52 -29.92 -19.21
N ASP A 5 21.52 -29.12 -18.85
CA ASP A 5 21.71 -28.63 -17.48
C ASP A 5 20.63 -27.62 -17.12
N GLU A 6 20.25 -26.77 -18.08
CA GLU A 6 19.16 -25.80 -17.95
C GLU A 6 17.81 -26.49 -17.78
N ALA A 7 17.50 -27.50 -18.60
CA ALA A 7 16.27 -28.28 -18.45
C ALA A 7 16.17 -28.97 -17.08
N LYS A 8 17.30 -29.49 -16.56
CA LYS A 8 17.34 -30.14 -15.24
C LYS A 8 17.19 -29.13 -14.08
N GLN A 9 17.70 -27.92 -14.24
CA GLN A 9 17.49 -26.85 -13.26
C GLN A 9 16.02 -26.42 -13.22
N LEU A 10 15.36 -26.30 -14.36
CA LEU A 10 13.94 -25.98 -14.43
C LEU A 10 13.06 -27.06 -13.77
N ASP A 11 13.41 -28.33 -13.93
CA ASP A 11 12.72 -29.45 -13.28
C ASP A 11 12.83 -29.36 -11.74
N SER A 12 14.04 -29.03 -11.24
CA SER A 12 14.31 -28.94 -9.80
C SER A 12 13.54 -27.85 -9.04
N VAL A 13 12.97 -26.86 -9.75
CA VAL A 13 12.16 -25.80 -9.12
C VAL A 13 10.86 -26.35 -8.54
N THR A 14 10.34 -27.45 -9.10
CA THR A 14 9.05 -28.02 -8.69
C THR A 14 9.17 -29.31 -7.88
N ASP A 15 10.40 -29.70 -7.54
CA ASP A 15 10.65 -30.89 -6.74
C ASP A 15 10.05 -30.77 -5.33
N ARG A 16 9.59 -31.89 -4.79
CA ARG A 16 9.14 -31.94 -3.39
C ARG A 16 10.33 -31.81 -2.46
N VAL A 17 10.39 -30.70 -1.74
CA VAL A 17 11.33 -30.49 -0.64
C VAL A 17 10.58 -30.43 0.68
N LYS A 18 11.25 -30.80 1.77
CA LYS A 18 10.73 -30.57 3.13
C LYS A 18 11.11 -29.17 3.56
N ASP A 19 10.16 -28.46 4.15
CA ASP A 19 10.43 -27.16 4.74
C ASP A 19 11.42 -27.29 5.91
N VAL A 20 12.26 -26.27 6.07
CA VAL A 20 13.20 -26.18 7.18
C VAL A 20 12.44 -25.67 8.41
N GLU A 21 12.43 -26.46 9.48
CA GLU A 21 11.87 -26.02 10.76
C GLU A 21 12.76 -24.93 11.38
N LEU A 22 12.17 -23.77 11.64
CA LEU A 22 12.81 -22.67 12.35
C LEU A 22 12.46 -22.73 13.83
N ASP A 23 13.35 -22.21 14.68
CA ASP A 23 13.09 -22.06 16.11
C ASP A 23 11.89 -21.14 16.34
N ALA A 24 10.83 -21.70 16.92
CA ALA A 24 9.56 -21.02 17.18
C ALA A 24 9.74 -19.76 18.04
N SER A 25 10.68 -19.77 18.98
CA SER A 25 10.94 -18.65 19.89
C SER A 25 11.51 -17.46 19.12
N LYS A 26 12.49 -17.74 18.23
CA LYS A 26 13.12 -16.72 17.38
C LYS A 26 12.14 -16.16 16.35
N ALA A 27 11.27 -17.02 15.80
CA ALA A 27 10.22 -16.59 14.88
C ALA A 27 9.20 -15.68 15.57
N GLN A 28 8.78 -16.01 16.80
CA GLN A 28 7.85 -15.20 17.58
C GLN A 28 8.43 -13.83 17.96
N GLU A 29 9.70 -13.77 18.35
CA GLU A 29 10.40 -12.52 18.64
C GLU A 29 10.45 -11.61 17.40
N ALA A 30 10.86 -12.17 16.25
CA ALA A 30 10.91 -11.44 14.99
C ALA A 30 9.52 -10.94 14.56
N MET A 31 8.49 -11.79 14.65
CA MET A 31 7.10 -11.43 14.33
C MET A 31 6.58 -10.31 15.25
N THR A 32 6.95 -10.32 16.52
CA THR A 32 6.57 -9.28 17.48
C THR A 32 7.26 -7.95 17.17
N ALA A 33 8.53 -7.99 16.77
CA ALA A 33 9.27 -6.81 16.32
C ALA A 33 8.68 -6.22 15.04
N LEU A 34 8.36 -7.05 14.04
CA LEU A 34 7.67 -6.67 12.80
C LEU A 34 6.30 -6.04 13.06
N SER A 35 5.49 -6.69 13.90
CA SER A 35 4.16 -6.18 14.27
C SER A 35 4.25 -4.83 14.99
N SER A 36 5.30 -4.64 15.80
CA SER A 36 5.52 -3.37 16.50
C SER A 36 6.00 -2.25 15.57
N ALA A 37 6.77 -2.59 14.53
CA ALA A 37 7.17 -1.64 13.49
C ALA A 37 5.98 -1.23 12.60
N ASN A 38 5.08 -2.17 12.28
CA ASN A 38 3.95 -1.92 11.38
C ASN A 38 2.77 -1.14 12.03
N LYS A 39 2.70 -1.11 13.37
CA LYS A 39 1.68 -0.34 14.11
C LYS A 39 1.65 1.14 13.75
N GLY A 40 2.78 1.73 13.33
CA GLY A 40 2.84 3.12 12.88
C GLY A 40 2.06 3.35 11.59
N ASP A 41 2.17 2.44 10.63
CA ASP A 41 1.46 2.52 9.35
C ASP A 41 -0.02 2.21 9.50
N ASP A 42 -0.38 1.21 10.33
CA ASP A 42 -1.77 0.89 10.62
C ASP A 42 -2.50 2.07 11.30
N SER A 43 -1.81 2.79 12.19
CA SER A 43 -2.35 3.97 12.86
C SER A 43 -2.59 5.13 11.87
N LYS A 44 -1.71 5.29 10.88
CA LYS A 44 -1.85 6.30 9.84
C LYS A 44 -3.00 5.97 8.88
N ALA A 45 -3.16 4.71 8.51
CA ALA A 45 -4.29 4.24 7.71
C ALA A 45 -5.63 4.39 8.44
N ALA A 46 -5.66 4.10 9.75
CA ALA A 46 -6.84 4.31 10.58
C ALA A 46 -7.20 5.81 10.72
N ALA A 47 -6.20 6.67 10.91
CA ALA A 47 -6.40 8.11 10.93
C ALA A 47 -6.98 8.62 9.61
N LEU A 48 -6.41 8.21 8.46
CA LEU A 48 -6.94 8.48 7.13
C LEU A 48 -8.41 8.05 7.01
N ALA A 49 -8.75 6.82 7.38
CA ALA A 49 -10.11 6.27 7.22
C ALA A 49 -11.18 7.03 8.04
N SER A 50 -10.78 7.69 9.13
CA SER A 50 -11.69 8.47 10.00
C SER A 50 -12.03 9.86 9.48
N MET A 51 -11.33 10.35 8.45
CA MET A 51 -11.49 11.71 7.93
C MET A 51 -12.64 11.77 6.92
N SER A 52 -13.62 12.64 7.17
CA SER A 52 -14.69 12.93 6.23
C SER A 52 -14.19 13.81 5.09
N VAL A 53 -14.44 13.38 3.85
CA VAL A 53 -14.16 14.14 2.62
C VAL A 53 -15.47 14.52 1.92
N SER A 54 -15.44 15.65 1.23
CA SER A 54 -16.53 16.20 0.41
C SER A 54 -16.79 15.31 -0.79
N LYS A 55 -18.04 14.85 -0.95
CA LYS A 55 -18.46 14.03 -2.09
C LYS A 55 -18.40 14.78 -3.43
N GLU A 56 -18.55 16.10 -3.39
CA GLU A 56 -18.45 16.96 -4.56
C GLU A 56 -17.02 16.96 -5.13
N ASP A 57 -16.02 17.11 -4.27
CA ASP A 57 -14.61 17.09 -4.69
C ASP A 57 -14.19 15.71 -5.21
N VAL A 58 -14.70 14.64 -4.59
CA VAL A 58 -14.50 13.27 -5.08
C VAL A 58 -15.10 13.11 -6.48
N ALA A 59 -16.34 13.55 -6.70
CA ALA A 59 -17.00 13.45 -7.99
C ALA A 59 -16.32 14.28 -9.08
N LEU A 60 -15.81 15.47 -8.73
CA LEU A 60 -15.04 16.32 -9.64
C LEU A 60 -13.75 15.63 -10.07
N ILE A 61 -12.98 15.07 -9.12
CA ILE A 61 -11.73 14.37 -9.42
C ILE A 61 -11.98 13.12 -10.30
N VAL A 62 -13.00 12.32 -9.96
CA VAL A 62 -13.35 11.12 -10.72
C VAL A 62 -13.78 11.46 -12.15
N SER A 63 -14.55 12.54 -12.33
CA SER A 63 -15.04 12.93 -13.66
C SER A 63 -13.96 13.58 -14.53
N GLU A 64 -13.07 14.41 -13.97
CA GLU A 64 -12.06 15.13 -14.74
C GLU A 64 -10.78 14.33 -14.96
N LEU A 65 -10.38 13.48 -14.01
CA LEU A 65 -9.13 12.71 -14.08
C LEU A 65 -9.34 11.23 -14.39
N GLU A 66 -10.59 10.78 -14.55
CA GLU A 66 -10.96 9.39 -14.83
C GLU A 66 -10.31 8.36 -13.87
N VAL A 67 -10.12 8.76 -12.61
CA VAL A 67 -9.61 7.88 -11.55
C VAL A 67 -10.74 7.17 -10.81
N SER A 68 -10.43 6.07 -10.14
CA SER A 68 -11.43 5.40 -9.28
C SER A 68 -11.79 6.27 -8.08
N GLU A 69 -13.02 6.11 -7.59
CA GLU A 69 -13.54 6.80 -6.40
C GLU A 69 -12.64 6.56 -5.18
N GLU A 70 -12.15 5.33 -5.01
CA GLU A 70 -11.25 4.97 -3.90
C GLU A 70 -9.91 5.72 -3.96
N VAL A 71 -9.36 5.95 -5.16
CA VAL A 71 -8.13 6.72 -5.34
C VAL A 71 -8.38 8.21 -5.07
N ALA A 72 -9.50 8.75 -5.57
CA ALA A 72 -9.88 10.14 -5.33
C ALA A 72 -10.07 10.44 -3.83
N GLU A 73 -10.82 9.58 -3.13
CA GLU A 73 -11.02 9.69 -1.68
C GLU A 73 -9.71 9.60 -0.92
N ARG A 74 -8.86 8.62 -1.26
CA ARG A 74 -7.57 8.44 -0.61
C ARG A 74 -6.70 9.67 -0.73
N VAL A 75 -6.58 10.24 -1.93
CA VAL A 75 -5.73 11.42 -2.18
C VAL A 75 -6.27 12.65 -1.43
N LEU A 76 -7.59 12.84 -1.38
CA LEU A 76 -8.19 13.92 -0.58
C LEU A 76 -7.91 13.74 0.92
N ARG A 77 -8.02 12.53 1.46
CA ARG A 77 -7.68 12.24 2.86
C ARG A 77 -6.18 12.43 3.15
N GLU A 78 -5.32 12.10 2.19
CA GLU A 78 -3.87 12.38 2.30
C GLU A 78 -3.58 13.89 2.29
N ALA A 79 -4.24 14.67 1.42
CA ALA A 79 -4.12 16.13 1.41
C ALA A 79 -4.59 16.78 2.73
N ALA A 80 -5.63 16.20 3.34
CA ALA A 80 -6.13 16.60 4.66
C ALA A 80 -5.07 16.46 5.76
N LEU A 81 -4.34 15.35 5.78
CA LEU A 81 -3.29 15.08 6.75
C LEU A 81 -2.10 16.02 6.61
N ASP A 82 -1.82 16.48 5.39
CA ASP A 82 -0.76 17.45 5.12
C ASP A 82 -1.18 18.88 5.54
N GLY A 83 -2.36 19.04 6.15
CA GLY A 83 -2.85 20.29 6.73
C GLY A 83 -3.57 21.20 5.73
N ALA A 84 -3.96 20.68 4.57
CA ALA A 84 -4.75 21.44 3.60
C ALA A 84 -6.23 21.45 4.01
N GLU A 85 -6.80 22.64 4.19
CA GLU A 85 -8.20 22.85 4.55
C GLU A 85 -8.97 23.54 3.41
N GLY A 86 -10.24 23.17 3.24
CA GLY A 86 -11.14 23.74 2.22
C GLY A 86 -10.58 23.58 0.80
N ASP A 87 -10.67 24.63 -0.02
CA ASP A 87 -10.25 24.61 -1.43
C ASP A 87 -8.79 24.20 -1.65
N LYS A 88 -7.92 24.41 -0.65
CA LYS A 88 -6.50 24.01 -0.73
C LYS A 88 -6.32 22.49 -0.73
N MET A 89 -7.28 21.76 -0.15
CA MET A 89 -7.29 20.30 -0.13
C MET A 89 -7.46 19.74 -1.54
N LEU A 90 -8.41 20.29 -2.30
CA LEU A 90 -8.64 19.92 -3.69
C LEU A 90 -7.41 20.26 -4.55
N GLU A 91 -6.83 21.45 -4.40
CA GLU A 91 -5.61 21.84 -5.13
C GLU A 91 -4.43 20.89 -4.83
N ALA A 92 -4.20 20.59 -3.55
CA ALA A 92 -3.14 19.67 -3.14
C ALA A 92 -3.37 18.25 -3.66
N ALA A 93 -4.61 17.77 -3.64
CA ALA A 93 -5.00 16.47 -4.17
C ALA A 93 -4.76 16.38 -5.69
N LEU A 94 -5.22 17.39 -6.44
CA LEU A 94 -5.01 17.47 -7.89
C LEU A 94 -3.52 17.53 -8.24
N ARG A 95 -2.75 18.36 -7.52
CA ARG A 95 -1.30 18.44 -7.72
C ARG A 95 -0.63 17.09 -7.53
N ARG A 96 -0.99 16.36 -6.47
CA ARG A 96 -0.44 15.04 -6.17
C ARG A 96 -0.77 14.02 -7.26
N LEU A 97 -2.00 14.01 -7.76
CA LEU A 97 -2.42 13.12 -8.86
C LEU A 97 -1.69 13.42 -10.18
N VAL A 98 -1.39 14.70 -10.46
CA VAL A 98 -0.72 15.10 -11.72
C VAL A 98 0.80 14.92 -11.66
N THR A 99 1.41 15.04 -10.48
CA THR A 99 2.86 14.92 -10.32
C THR A 99 3.36 13.53 -9.91
N ALA A 100 2.45 12.61 -9.60
CA ALA A 100 2.76 11.23 -9.21
C ALA A 100 3.27 10.39 -10.39
#